data_AF-M2QV41-F1
#
_entry.id   AF-M2QV41-F1
#
_cell.length_a   1.000
_cell.length_b   1.000
_cell.length_c   1.000
_cell.angle_alpha   90.00
_cell.angle_beta   90.00
_cell.angle_gamma   90.00
#
_symmetry.space_group_name_H-M   'P 1'
#
loop_
_entity.id
_entity.type
_entity.pdbx_description
1 polymer ?
#
loop_
_entity_poly.entity_id
_entity_poly.type
_entity_poly.pdbx_seq_one_letter_code
_entity_poly.pdbx_strand_id
1 'polypeptide(L)'
;MSDSTDDKPAGPQRLAQSQDTPTSQPANALREHRDTLQVPTRAELLDKARAFLNSPQVQHEDIVAKRRFLTEKGLIPEEVDVLLREVPPAVPLVPPRTYPQPPPSKLPDLLVGVLKIVSWIAGSSAALLLIYFRFLYPRISQTYQARLSLKTHQRGLLDRLTRSLEDLKSAQRDTFAILPKPELFKDPKYEKCHTLDDLILRSEGRHDVPNITVLRCALEELKARGSSTSTEEIFATLGPKLPQLQATEAQQYEAELWETLSTHYCFQKDEVDGTTTWTFGPPTPSPPPPLLSSLTELHDVLPKSRPQPGRFQHTFQALSEFTGYITSQTYTTTFRAPGMGLSTPLGPGEEELRREIRALKGLVLNRRSFMPNVPRPASASALPSAHSAVDAP
;
A
#
# COMPACT_ATOMS: atom_id res chain seq x y z
N MET A 1 4.31 -43.76 -0.91
CA MET A 1 5.71 -43.48 -1.27
C MET A 1 6.24 -42.60 -0.14
N SER A 2 6.63 -43.23 0.99
CA SER A 2 8.02 -43.62 1.36
C SER A 2 8.81 -42.35 1.73
N ASP A 3 9.44 -42.13 2.87
CA ASP A 3 10.13 -42.95 3.90
C ASP A 3 10.30 -42.00 5.12
N SER A 4 9.99 -42.31 6.38
CA SER A 4 10.69 -43.15 7.39
C SER A 4 12.20 -42.91 7.56
N THR A 5 12.57 -42.41 8.77
CA THR A 5 13.81 -42.55 9.60
C THR A 5 13.98 -41.24 10.37
N ASP A 6 13.77 -41.07 11.68
CA ASP A 6 14.14 -41.85 12.88
C ASP A 6 15.65 -42.13 12.98
N ASP A 7 16.37 -41.34 13.80
CA ASP A 7 17.38 -41.91 14.71
C ASP A 7 17.79 -40.97 15.85
N LYS A 8 18.11 -41.60 16.99
CA LYS A 8 18.38 -41.09 18.34
C LYS A 8 19.74 -41.65 18.78
N PRO A 9 20.53 -40.93 19.61
CA PRO A 9 21.19 -41.63 20.72
C PRO A 9 21.18 -40.79 22.01
N ALA A 10 20.76 -41.34 23.16
CA ALA A 10 21.55 -42.18 24.09
C ALA A 10 22.49 -41.35 25.00
N GLY A 11 22.14 -41.25 26.28
CA GLY A 11 23.03 -40.80 27.36
C GLY A 11 23.73 -41.97 28.06
N PRO A 12 24.63 -41.67 29.01
CA PRO A 12 24.67 -42.38 30.30
C PRO A 12 24.86 -41.40 31.49
N GLN A 13 24.12 -41.54 32.59
CA GLN A 13 24.42 -42.31 33.82
C GLN A 13 25.53 -41.75 34.76
N ARG A 14 24.99 -41.21 35.85
CA ARG A 14 25.39 -41.03 37.26
C ARG A 14 26.31 -42.11 37.89
N LEU A 15 27.26 -41.68 38.74
CA LEU A 15 27.87 -42.40 39.90
C LEU A 15 28.25 -41.31 40.95
N ALA A 16 27.62 -41.25 42.14
CA ALA A 16 28.03 -41.85 43.42
C ALA A 16 29.38 -41.29 43.96
N GLN A 17 29.40 -40.39 44.97
CA GLN A 17 29.29 -40.62 46.42
C GLN A 17 30.61 -41.09 47.06
N SER A 18 31.11 -40.35 48.06
CA SER A 18 31.61 -40.84 49.36
C SER A 18 32.30 -39.75 50.20
N GLN A 19 31.79 -39.58 51.43
CA GLN A 19 32.45 -39.00 52.60
C GLN A 19 33.49 -39.99 53.14
N ASP A 20 34.50 -39.51 53.86
CA ASP A 20 34.74 -39.88 55.27
C ASP A 20 36.07 -39.32 55.83
N THR A 21 35.95 -38.68 56.99
CA THR A 21 36.97 -38.48 58.04
C THR A 21 37.21 -39.81 58.76
N PRO A 22 38.39 -40.09 59.37
CA PRO A 22 38.60 -39.66 60.77
C PRO A 22 40.06 -39.47 61.27
N THR A 23 40.13 -38.69 62.35
CA THR A 23 40.99 -38.74 63.57
C THR A 23 41.86 -39.98 63.82
N SER A 24 43.10 -39.78 64.32
CA SER A 24 43.73 -40.58 65.41
C SER A 24 45.07 -40.00 65.89
N GLN A 25 45.14 -39.58 67.16
CA GLN A 25 46.32 -39.66 68.06
C GLN A 25 46.47 -41.11 68.57
N PRO A 26 47.66 -41.58 69.00
CA PRO A 26 48.03 -41.63 70.44
C PRO A 26 49.53 -41.30 70.68
N ALA A 27 49.98 -40.67 71.78
CA ALA A 27 50.11 -41.09 73.18
C ALA A 27 51.32 -42.01 73.50
N ASN A 28 52.07 -41.60 74.54
CA ASN A 28 52.95 -42.34 75.45
C ASN A 28 54.41 -42.69 75.06
N ALA A 29 55.35 -42.07 75.78
CA ALA A 29 56.41 -42.78 76.52
C ALA A 29 57.07 -41.86 77.58
N LEU A 30 56.52 -41.90 78.80
CA LEU A 30 57.21 -41.58 80.05
C LEU A 30 58.12 -42.76 80.42
N ARG A 31 59.40 -42.51 80.72
CA ARG A 31 60.25 -43.36 81.60
C ARG A 31 61.45 -42.54 82.08
N GLU A 32 61.49 -42.23 83.38
CA GLU A 32 62.42 -42.82 84.36
C GLU A 32 63.83 -42.22 84.36
N HIS A 33 64.11 -41.30 85.28
CA HIS A 33 65.33 -41.44 86.09
C HIS A 33 65.14 -40.87 87.48
N ARG A 34 65.42 -41.74 88.45
CA ARG A 34 65.22 -41.62 89.89
C ARG A 34 66.58 -41.30 90.53
N ASP A 35 66.51 -40.58 91.64
CA ASP A 35 67.60 -40.04 92.43
C ASP A 35 68.79 -40.98 92.69
N THR A 36 69.99 -40.44 92.54
CA THR A 36 71.15 -40.79 93.36
C THR A 36 71.65 -39.52 94.04
N LEU A 37 71.58 -39.50 95.38
CA LEU A 37 72.22 -38.54 96.28
C LEU A 37 73.75 -38.61 96.09
N GLN A 38 74.24 -37.95 95.05
CA GLN A 38 75.61 -37.49 94.96
C GLN A 38 75.56 -35.99 95.24
N VAL A 39 76.36 -35.50 96.18
CA VAL A 39 76.60 -34.05 96.33
C VAL A 39 77.10 -33.61 94.96
N PRO A 40 76.29 -32.87 94.17
CA PRO A 40 76.63 -32.61 92.79
C PRO A 40 77.91 -31.79 92.80
N THR A 41 78.93 -32.29 92.09
CA THR A 41 80.19 -31.58 91.94
C THR A 41 79.88 -30.18 91.42
N ARG A 42 80.46 -29.12 91.99
CA ARG A 42 80.10 -27.72 91.67
C ARG A 42 80.08 -27.42 90.16
N ALA A 43 80.95 -28.07 89.39
CA ALA A 43 80.96 -28.02 87.93
C ALA A 43 79.65 -28.51 87.28
N GLU A 44 79.04 -29.58 87.79
CA GLU A 44 77.77 -30.12 87.29
C GLU A 44 76.60 -29.17 87.57
N LEU A 45 76.64 -28.42 88.67
CA LEU A 45 75.65 -27.39 88.97
C LEU A 45 75.75 -26.22 87.98
N LEU A 46 76.96 -25.80 87.62
CA LEU A 46 77.18 -24.78 86.60
C LEU A 46 76.71 -25.26 85.22
N ASP A 47 76.96 -26.50 84.85
CA ASP A 47 76.50 -27.05 83.56
C ASP A 47 74.98 -27.21 83.52
N LYS A 48 74.34 -27.62 84.62
CA LYS A 48 72.88 -27.62 84.74
C LYS A 48 72.30 -26.21 84.67
N ALA A 49 72.96 -25.23 85.28
CA ALA A 49 72.55 -23.82 85.20
C ALA A 49 72.67 -23.28 83.76
N ARG A 50 73.74 -23.62 83.04
CA ARG A 50 73.89 -23.28 81.61
C ARG A 50 72.80 -23.92 80.77
N ALA A 51 72.51 -25.20 80.98
CA ALA A 51 71.43 -25.90 80.29
C ALA A 51 70.05 -25.27 80.58
N PHE A 52 69.80 -24.88 81.84
CA PHE A 52 68.57 -24.21 82.26
C PHE A 52 68.41 -22.83 81.59
N LEU A 53 69.46 -22.01 81.61
CA LEU A 53 69.45 -20.68 80.98
C LEU A 53 69.30 -20.75 79.46
N ASN A 54 69.81 -21.80 78.81
CA ASN A 54 69.63 -22.05 77.38
C ASN A 54 68.25 -22.64 77.02
N SER A 55 67.43 -23.04 78.00
CA SER A 55 66.11 -23.61 77.70
C SER A 55 65.13 -22.55 77.19
N PRO A 56 64.31 -22.85 76.16
CA PRO A 56 63.49 -21.85 75.48
C PRO A 56 62.40 -21.23 76.38
N GLN A 57 61.94 -21.97 77.41
CA GLN A 57 60.96 -21.46 78.36
C GLN A 57 61.58 -20.41 79.30
N VAL A 58 62.79 -20.68 79.78
CA VAL A 58 63.50 -19.81 80.72
C VAL A 58 64.09 -18.60 80.01
N GLN A 59 64.48 -18.71 78.73
CA GLN A 59 65.02 -17.57 77.98
C GLN A 59 64.14 -16.31 78.07
N HIS A 60 62.81 -16.47 78.08
CA HIS A 60 61.84 -15.38 78.14
C HIS A 60 61.50 -14.88 79.57
N GLU A 61 61.98 -15.56 80.62
CA GLU A 61 61.74 -15.13 81.99
C GLU A 61 62.64 -13.94 82.40
N ASP A 62 62.14 -13.14 83.34
CA ASP A 62 62.81 -11.94 83.85
C ASP A 62 64.17 -12.29 84.49
N ILE A 63 65.16 -11.43 84.30
CA ILE A 63 66.55 -11.63 84.76
C ILE A 63 66.57 -11.76 86.30
N VAL A 64 65.70 -11.04 86.99
CA VAL A 64 65.58 -11.11 88.46
C VAL A 64 65.07 -12.48 88.93
N ALA A 65 64.13 -13.09 88.20
CA ALA A 65 63.61 -14.42 88.51
C ALA A 65 64.69 -15.50 88.29
N LYS A 66 65.45 -15.40 87.19
CA LYS A 66 66.60 -16.29 86.91
C LYS A 66 67.65 -16.21 88.00
N ARG A 67 68.00 -15.00 88.44
CA ARG A 67 68.95 -14.77 89.54
C ARG A 67 68.47 -15.45 90.81
N ARG A 68 67.21 -15.22 91.20
CA ARG A 68 66.61 -15.81 92.41
C ARG A 68 66.62 -17.33 92.34
N PHE A 69 66.21 -17.92 91.22
CA PHE A 69 66.20 -19.36 91.04
C PHE A 69 67.60 -19.96 91.12
N LEU A 70 68.59 -19.38 90.45
CA LEU A 70 69.97 -19.89 90.51
C LEU A 70 70.58 -19.76 91.89
N THR A 71 70.31 -18.67 92.63
CA THR A 71 70.73 -18.54 94.03
C THR A 71 70.03 -19.55 94.94
N GLU A 72 68.74 -19.82 94.72
CA GLU A 72 67.98 -20.83 95.48
C GLU A 72 68.50 -22.25 95.21
N LYS A 73 69.05 -22.50 94.01
CA LYS A 73 69.74 -23.76 93.66
C LYS A 73 71.17 -23.87 94.21
N GLY A 74 71.61 -22.90 95.01
CA GLY A 74 72.88 -22.97 95.73
C GLY A 74 74.10 -22.48 94.95
N LEU A 75 73.91 -21.75 93.84
CA LEU A 75 75.01 -21.09 93.14
C LEU A 75 75.38 -19.77 93.84
N ILE A 76 76.67 -19.46 93.88
CA ILE A 76 77.16 -18.21 94.47
C ILE A 76 76.73 -17.03 93.57
N PRO A 77 76.28 -15.89 94.12
CA PRO A 77 75.81 -14.76 93.32
C PRO A 77 76.83 -14.26 92.29
N GLU A 78 78.13 -14.34 92.59
CA GLU A 78 79.19 -13.97 91.64
C GLU A 78 79.24 -14.91 90.42
N GLU A 79 79.03 -16.21 90.62
CA GLU A 79 78.97 -17.18 89.52
C GLU A 79 77.72 -16.97 88.66
N VAL A 80 76.61 -16.59 89.28
CA VAL A 80 75.35 -16.28 88.58
C VAL A 80 75.54 -15.07 87.66
N ASP A 81 76.25 -14.04 88.09
CA ASP A 81 76.52 -12.87 87.26
C ASP A 81 77.47 -13.18 86.09
N VAL A 82 78.45 -14.06 86.30
CA VAL A 82 79.31 -14.57 85.22
C VAL A 82 78.48 -15.38 84.21
N LEU A 83 77.62 -16.28 84.68
CA LEU A 83 76.74 -17.08 83.82
C LEU A 83 75.76 -16.22 83.02
N LEU A 84 75.18 -15.19 83.63
CA LEU A 84 74.27 -14.28 82.93
C LEU A 84 74.98 -13.38 81.90
N ARG A 85 76.28 -13.13 82.05
CA ARG A 85 77.12 -12.47 81.03
C ARG A 85 77.53 -13.41 79.91
N GLU A 86 77.69 -14.71 80.19
CA GLU A 86 78.05 -15.72 79.18
C GLU A 86 76.89 -16.04 78.23
N VAL A 87 75.62 -15.87 78.66
CA VAL A 87 74.45 -16.12 77.80
C VAL A 87 74.36 -15.01 76.73
N PRO A 88 74.42 -15.35 75.43
CA PRO A 88 74.29 -14.37 74.36
C PRO A 88 72.94 -13.63 74.48
N PRO A 89 72.89 -12.30 74.29
CA PRO A 89 71.62 -11.57 74.26
C PRO A 89 70.72 -12.19 73.19
N ALA A 90 69.51 -12.59 73.58
CA ALA A 90 68.55 -13.22 72.69
C ALA A 90 68.26 -12.29 71.50
N VAL A 91 68.67 -12.71 70.30
CA VAL A 91 68.37 -12.00 69.06
C VAL A 91 66.85 -12.05 68.85
N PRO A 92 66.16 -10.92 68.67
CA PRO A 92 64.72 -10.94 68.47
C PRO A 92 64.38 -11.80 67.25
N LEU A 93 63.50 -12.79 67.43
CA LEU A 93 63.02 -13.61 66.33
C LEU A 93 62.34 -12.70 65.30
N VAL A 94 63.03 -12.44 64.19
CA VAL A 94 62.41 -11.80 63.03
C VAL A 94 61.29 -12.74 62.58
N PRO A 95 60.02 -12.31 62.56
CA PRO A 95 58.91 -13.17 62.16
C PRO A 95 59.16 -13.68 60.73
N PRO A 96 58.78 -14.94 60.42
CA PRO A 96 58.91 -15.47 59.08
C PRO A 96 58.22 -14.50 58.10
N ARG A 97 58.89 -14.19 56.98
CA ARG A 97 58.36 -13.37 55.89
C ARG A 97 57.03 -13.98 55.41
N THR A 98 55.92 -13.56 56.01
CA THR A 98 54.57 -13.87 55.57
C THR A 98 54.25 -12.94 54.42
N TYR A 99 54.63 -13.34 53.21
CA TYR A 99 53.98 -12.79 52.03
C TYR A 99 52.49 -13.14 52.14
N PRO A 100 51.57 -12.17 52.00
CA PRO A 100 50.15 -12.49 51.93
C PRO A 100 49.95 -13.45 50.76
N GLN A 101 49.20 -14.52 51.00
CA GLN A 101 48.82 -15.47 49.96
C GLN A 101 48.14 -14.68 48.82
N PRO A 102 48.54 -14.87 47.54
CA PRO A 102 47.94 -14.12 46.45
C PRO A 102 46.43 -14.39 46.42
N PRO A 103 45.59 -13.37 46.20
CA PRO A 103 44.15 -13.55 46.14
C PRO A 103 43.79 -14.53 45.01
N PRO A 104 42.75 -15.37 45.18
CA PRO A 104 42.31 -16.29 44.14
C PRO A 104 41.91 -15.55 42.87
N SER A 105 42.18 -16.15 41.70
CA SER A 105 41.90 -15.55 40.40
C SER A 105 40.41 -15.30 40.20
N LYS A 106 40.02 -14.10 39.75
CA LYS A 106 38.63 -13.73 39.40
C LYS A 106 38.18 -14.16 37.99
N LEU A 107 38.97 -14.97 37.29
CA LEU A 107 38.64 -15.49 35.96
C LEU A 107 37.32 -16.28 35.89
N PRO A 108 36.97 -17.19 36.83
CA PRO A 108 35.70 -17.91 36.75
C PRO A 108 34.50 -16.97 36.87
N ASP A 109 34.57 -15.94 37.73
CA ASP A 109 33.50 -14.96 37.88
C ASP A 109 33.31 -14.14 36.59
N LEU A 110 34.40 -13.79 35.91
CA LEU A 110 34.35 -13.08 34.64
C LEU A 110 33.71 -13.97 33.55
N LEU A 111 34.11 -15.24 33.46
CA LEU A 111 33.51 -16.19 32.51
C LEU A 111 32.02 -16.39 32.75
N VAL A 112 31.59 -16.54 34.01
CA VAL A 112 30.16 -16.63 34.36
C VAL A 112 29.42 -15.34 33.98
N GLY A 113 30.05 -14.18 34.16
CA GLY A 113 29.51 -12.89 33.72
C GLY A 113 29.31 -12.81 32.20
N VAL A 114 30.32 -13.19 31.42
CA VAL A 114 30.24 -13.20 29.94
C VAL A 114 29.18 -14.20 29.46
N LEU A 115 29.14 -15.39 30.05
CA LEU A 115 28.17 -16.42 29.68
C LEU A 115 26.73 -15.95 29.94
N LYS A 116 26.50 -15.22 31.03
CA LYS A 116 25.21 -14.57 31.30
C LYS A 116 24.86 -13.57 30.20
N ILE A 117 25.77 -12.65 29.85
CA ILE A 117 25.50 -11.64 28.79
C ILE A 117 25.17 -12.33 27.46
N VAL A 118 25.96 -13.34 27.08
CA VAL A 118 25.73 -14.11 25.84
C VAL A 118 24.36 -14.81 25.88
N SER A 119 23.98 -15.40 27.02
CA SER A 119 22.67 -16.06 27.17
C SER A 119 21.51 -15.06 27.06
N TRP A 120 21.66 -13.84 27.58
CA TRP A 120 20.65 -12.78 27.45
C TRP A 120 20.51 -12.31 26.00
N ILE A 121 21.62 -12.14 25.28
CA ILE A 121 21.62 -11.77 23.86
C ILE A 121 20.99 -12.87 23.02
N ALA A 122 21.40 -14.13 23.23
CA ALA A 122 20.87 -15.28 22.52
C ALA A 122 19.36 -15.47 22.80
N GLY A 123 18.93 -15.32 24.05
CA GLY A 123 17.52 -15.40 24.44
C GLY A 123 16.68 -14.27 23.84
N SER A 124 17.18 -13.03 23.86
CA SER A 124 16.50 -11.87 23.25
C SER A 124 16.36 -12.04 21.74
N SER A 125 17.42 -12.49 21.07
CA SER A 125 17.40 -12.77 19.63
C SER A 125 16.37 -13.86 19.30
N ALA A 126 16.35 -14.97 20.05
CA ALA A 126 15.38 -16.04 19.85
C ALA A 126 13.94 -15.57 20.09
N ALA A 127 13.69 -14.75 21.11
CA ALA A 127 12.37 -14.17 21.37
C ALA A 127 11.90 -13.26 20.23
N LEU A 128 12.79 -12.42 19.69
CA LEU A 128 12.49 -11.54 18.57
C LEU A 128 12.19 -12.32 17.28
N LEU A 129 12.93 -13.39 17.04
CA LEU A 129 12.71 -14.32 15.92
C LEU A 129 11.35 -15.02 16.05
N LEU A 130 10.98 -15.46 17.25
CA LEU A 130 9.67 -16.04 17.53
C LEU A 130 8.56 -15.02 17.26
N ILE A 131 8.68 -13.78 17.72
CA ILE A 131 7.70 -12.72 17.46
C ILE A 131 7.57 -12.46 15.95
N TYR A 132 8.69 -12.40 15.23
CA TYR A 132 8.71 -12.20 13.78
C TYR A 132 7.93 -13.30 13.04
N PHE A 133 8.25 -14.57 13.29
CA PHE A 133 7.61 -15.69 12.59
C PHE A 133 6.18 -15.93 13.04
N ARG A 134 5.87 -15.72 14.33
CA ARG A 134 4.54 -16.00 14.89
C ARG A 134 3.52 -14.92 14.57
N PHE A 135 3.92 -13.65 14.53
CA PHE A 135 2.99 -12.52 14.42
C PHE A 135 3.19 -11.67 13.18
N LEU A 136 4.44 -11.32 12.85
CA LEU A 136 4.72 -10.37 11.78
C LEU A 136 4.55 -11.00 10.40
N TYR A 137 5.16 -12.18 10.21
CA TYR A 137 5.10 -12.92 8.96
C TYR A 137 3.66 -13.25 8.49
N PRO A 138 2.76 -13.83 9.32
CA PRO A 138 1.41 -14.14 8.86
C PRO A 138 0.58 -12.90 8.52
N ARG A 139 0.80 -11.76 9.18
CA ARG A 139 0.10 -10.51 8.83
C ARG A 139 0.58 -9.92 7.51
N ILE A 140 1.89 -9.96 7.27
CA ILE A 140 2.47 -9.49 6.00
C ILE A 140 1.98 -10.37 4.85
N SER A 141 1.96 -11.68 5.02
CA SER A 141 1.50 -12.60 3.96
C SER A 141 0.00 -12.44 3.66
N GLN A 142 -0.85 -12.32 4.68
CA GLN A 142 -2.29 -12.08 4.50
C GLN A 142 -2.58 -10.77 3.75
N THR A 143 -1.92 -9.67 4.15
CA THR A 143 -2.11 -8.38 3.48
C THR A 143 -1.59 -8.40 2.04
N TYR A 144 -0.48 -9.09 1.78
CA TYR A 144 0.03 -9.28 0.43
C TYR A 144 -0.94 -10.07 -0.45
N GLN A 145 -1.47 -11.20 0.05
CA GLN A 145 -2.44 -12.02 -0.68
C GLN A 145 -3.74 -11.25 -0.96
N ALA A 146 -4.25 -10.47 0.00
CA ALA A 146 -5.44 -9.64 -0.19
C ALA A 146 -5.22 -8.54 -1.25
N ARG A 147 -4.03 -7.93 -1.29
CA ARG A 147 -3.70 -6.95 -2.34
C ARG A 147 -3.58 -7.62 -3.71
N LEU A 148 -3.01 -8.82 -3.77
CA LEU A 148 -2.87 -9.57 -5.01
C LEU A 148 -4.25 -10.02 -5.55
N SER A 149 -5.15 -10.49 -4.69
CA SER A 149 -6.51 -10.87 -5.09
C SER A 149 -7.30 -9.67 -5.61
N LEU A 150 -7.13 -8.49 -5.01
CA LEU A 150 -7.77 -7.27 -5.50
C LEU A 150 -7.24 -6.84 -6.88
N LYS A 151 -5.91 -6.90 -7.09
CA LYS A 151 -5.31 -6.60 -8.40
C LYS A 151 -5.75 -7.57 -9.49
N THR A 152 -5.81 -8.86 -9.17
CA THR A 152 -6.26 -9.89 -10.13
C THR A 152 -7.74 -9.71 -10.47
N HIS A 153 -8.59 -9.38 -9.49
CA HIS A 153 -10.00 -9.07 -9.72
C HIS A 153 -10.17 -7.82 -10.60
N GLN A 154 -9.43 -6.74 -10.31
CA GLN A 154 -9.45 -5.52 -11.14
C GLN A 154 -9.05 -5.80 -12.59
N ARG A 155 -7.97 -6.56 -12.79
CA ARG A 155 -7.55 -6.98 -14.13
C ARG A 155 -8.64 -7.81 -14.83
N GLY A 156 -9.25 -8.75 -14.12
CA GLY A 156 -10.34 -9.57 -14.66
C GLY A 156 -11.57 -8.74 -15.07
N LEU A 157 -11.90 -7.67 -14.33
CA LEU A 157 -12.98 -6.76 -14.70
C LEU A 157 -12.64 -5.95 -15.96
N LEU A 158 -11.42 -5.43 -16.08
CA LEU A 158 -10.98 -4.70 -17.27
C LEU A 158 -10.96 -5.60 -18.51
N ASP A 159 -10.52 -6.84 -18.37
CA ASP A 159 -10.55 -7.83 -19.46
C ASP A 159 -11.99 -8.10 -19.91
N ARG A 160 -12.95 -8.21 -18.97
CA ARG A 160 -14.38 -8.39 -19.29
C ARG A 160 -14.98 -7.17 -19.99
N LEU A 161 -14.67 -5.96 -19.52
CA LEU A 161 -15.12 -4.71 -20.15
C LEU A 161 -14.58 -4.63 -21.57
N THR A 162 -13.29 -4.90 -21.76
CA THR A 162 -12.64 -4.85 -23.07
C THR A 162 -13.29 -5.83 -24.05
N ARG A 163 -13.58 -7.06 -23.61
CA ARG A 163 -14.34 -8.04 -24.42
C ARG A 163 -15.74 -7.53 -24.76
N SER A 164 -16.48 -7.00 -23.79
CA SER A 164 -17.83 -6.48 -24.04
C SER A 164 -17.85 -5.29 -25.01
N LEU A 165 -16.79 -4.47 -25.03
CA LEU A 165 -16.66 -3.39 -26.01
C LEU A 165 -16.38 -3.93 -27.41
N GLU A 166 -15.52 -4.94 -27.55
CA GLU A 166 -15.28 -5.53 -28.87
C GLU A 166 -16.52 -6.26 -29.40
N ASP A 167 -17.24 -6.97 -28.54
CA ASP A 167 -18.51 -7.64 -28.88
C ASP A 167 -19.60 -6.62 -29.27
N LEU A 168 -19.69 -5.49 -28.56
CA LEU A 168 -20.61 -4.41 -28.93
C LEU A 168 -20.20 -3.76 -30.25
N LYS A 169 -18.91 -3.58 -30.48
CA LYS A 169 -18.39 -2.98 -31.72
C LYS A 169 -18.60 -3.90 -32.92
N SER A 170 -18.43 -5.22 -32.77
CA SER A 170 -18.76 -6.19 -33.83
C SER A 170 -20.25 -6.20 -34.10
N ALA A 171 -21.11 -6.27 -33.08
CA ALA A 171 -22.55 -6.18 -33.24
C ALA A 171 -23.00 -4.87 -33.90
N GLN A 172 -22.37 -3.75 -33.56
CA GLN A 172 -22.59 -2.47 -34.23
C GLN A 172 -22.19 -2.55 -35.70
N ARG A 173 -21.00 -3.05 -36.04
CA ARG A 173 -20.57 -3.20 -37.45
C ARG A 173 -21.55 -4.07 -38.24
N ASP A 174 -22.01 -5.17 -37.67
CA ASP A 174 -22.99 -6.06 -38.30
C ASP A 174 -24.34 -5.36 -38.51
N THR A 175 -24.77 -4.57 -37.52
CA THR A 175 -26.01 -3.77 -37.61
C THR A 175 -25.88 -2.63 -38.63
N PHE A 176 -24.73 -1.93 -38.66
CA PHE A 176 -24.45 -0.85 -39.60
C PHE A 176 -24.24 -1.35 -41.04
N ALA A 177 -23.83 -2.60 -41.23
CA ALA A 177 -23.77 -3.22 -42.55
C ALA A 177 -25.16 -3.38 -43.19
N ILE A 178 -26.21 -3.51 -42.36
CA ILE A 178 -27.61 -3.64 -42.81
C ILE A 178 -28.24 -2.26 -43.04
N LEU A 179 -27.78 -1.24 -42.32
CA LEU A 179 -28.33 0.10 -42.46
C LEU A 179 -27.99 0.67 -43.86
N PRO A 180 -28.98 1.29 -44.54
CA PRO A 180 -28.69 2.01 -45.78
C PRO A 180 -27.64 3.07 -45.47
N LYS A 181 -26.50 3.01 -46.17
CA LYS A 181 -25.45 4.01 -46.01
C LYS A 181 -26.07 5.38 -46.28
N PRO A 182 -25.82 6.39 -45.43
CA PRO A 182 -26.36 7.71 -45.65
C PRO A 182 -26.01 8.14 -47.06
N GLU A 183 -27.03 8.52 -47.82
CA GLU A 183 -26.92 8.94 -49.19
C GLU A 183 -25.98 10.16 -49.26
N LEU A 184 -24.71 9.93 -49.60
CA LEU A 184 -23.67 10.97 -49.66
C LEU A 184 -24.03 12.14 -50.58
N PHE A 185 -25.05 11.97 -51.43
CA PHE A 185 -25.57 12.99 -52.35
C PHE A 185 -26.65 13.89 -51.75
N LYS A 186 -27.24 13.55 -50.59
CA LYS A 186 -28.25 14.38 -49.91
C LYS A 186 -27.62 15.12 -48.74
N ASP A 187 -27.06 16.28 -49.04
CA ASP A 187 -26.65 17.22 -48.00
C ASP A 187 -27.87 18.06 -47.59
N PRO A 188 -28.45 17.86 -46.38
CA PRO A 188 -29.70 18.52 -45.96
C PRO A 188 -29.57 20.04 -45.95
N LYS A 189 -28.34 20.56 -45.89
CA LYS A 189 -28.07 22.00 -45.93
C LYS A 189 -28.37 22.63 -47.29
N TYR A 190 -28.17 21.89 -48.38
CA TYR A 190 -28.23 22.37 -49.75
C TYR A 190 -29.33 21.73 -50.60
N GLU A 191 -30.16 20.86 -50.00
CA GLU A 191 -31.25 20.14 -50.68
C GLU A 191 -32.15 21.08 -51.51
N LYS A 192 -32.44 22.27 -50.97
CA LYS A 192 -33.33 23.28 -51.58
C LYS A 192 -32.65 24.22 -52.58
N CYS A 193 -31.33 24.14 -52.74
CA CYS A 193 -30.61 24.96 -53.71
C CYS A 193 -30.75 24.31 -55.10
N HIS A 194 -31.33 25.05 -56.05
CA HIS A 194 -31.51 24.61 -57.44
C HIS A 194 -30.64 25.39 -58.42
N THR A 195 -30.19 26.60 -58.03
CA THR A 195 -29.31 27.44 -58.84
C THR A 195 -27.94 27.58 -58.18
N LEU A 196 -26.92 27.92 -58.97
CA LEU A 196 -25.58 28.16 -58.43
C LEU A 196 -25.53 29.41 -57.55
N ASP A 197 -26.39 30.40 -57.82
CA ASP A 197 -26.48 31.63 -57.03
C ASP A 197 -27.07 31.37 -55.63
N ASP A 198 -28.10 30.50 -55.54
CA ASP A 198 -28.66 30.04 -54.26
C ASP A 198 -27.61 29.29 -53.43
N LEU A 199 -26.77 28.49 -54.10
CA LEU A 199 -25.68 27.74 -53.48
C LEU A 199 -24.64 28.68 -52.87
N ILE A 200 -24.22 29.70 -53.62
CA ILE A 200 -23.25 30.71 -53.16
C ILE A 200 -23.83 31.48 -51.97
N LEU A 201 -25.09 31.94 -52.07
CA LEU A 201 -25.78 32.64 -50.98
C LEU A 201 -25.83 31.79 -49.70
N ARG A 202 -26.08 30.48 -49.83
CA ARG A 202 -26.20 29.55 -48.69
C ARG A 202 -24.86 29.07 -48.15
N SER A 203 -23.82 29.05 -48.97
CA SER A 203 -22.47 28.65 -48.57
C SER A 203 -21.78 29.69 -47.69
N GLU A 204 -22.26 30.94 -47.69
CA GLU A 204 -21.60 32.09 -47.02
C GLU A 204 -20.14 32.28 -47.47
N GLY A 205 -19.79 31.81 -48.69
CA GLY A 205 -18.41 31.83 -49.19
C GLY A 205 -17.48 30.79 -48.54
N ARG A 206 -18.01 29.82 -47.79
CA ARG A 206 -17.21 28.71 -47.25
C ARG A 206 -16.94 27.67 -48.32
N HIS A 207 -15.73 27.10 -48.27
CA HIS A 207 -15.26 26.08 -49.22
C HIS A 207 -15.79 24.66 -48.97
N ASP A 208 -16.72 24.48 -48.02
CA ASP A 208 -17.23 23.17 -47.60
C ASP A 208 -18.41 22.67 -48.44
N VAL A 209 -18.54 23.11 -49.70
CA VAL A 209 -19.67 22.70 -50.56
C VAL A 209 -19.30 21.42 -51.31
N PRO A 210 -20.06 20.31 -51.18
CA PRO A 210 -19.75 19.09 -51.90
C PRO A 210 -19.80 19.27 -53.42
N ASN A 211 -18.81 18.72 -54.13
CA ASN A 211 -18.68 18.77 -55.59
C ASN A 211 -19.96 18.28 -56.31
N ILE A 212 -20.60 17.24 -55.76
CA ILE A 212 -21.86 16.68 -56.30
C ILE A 212 -22.97 17.73 -56.30
N THR A 213 -23.08 18.53 -55.23
CA THR A 213 -24.11 19.56 -55.10
C THR A 213 -23.86 20.71 -56.08
N VAL A 214 -22.60 21.10 -56.26
CA VAL A 214 -22.19 22.14 -57.23
C VAL A 214 -22.59 21.72 -58.65
N LEU A 215 -22.24 20.50 -59.05
CA LEU A 215 -22.56 19.95 -60.37
C LEU A 215 -24.07 19.81 -60.57
N ARG A 216 -24.81 19.36 -59.54
CA ARG A 216 -26.28 19.29 -59.58
C ARG A 216 -26.90 20.65 -59.85
N CYS A 217 -26.54 21.69 -59.09
CA CYS A 217 -27.07 23.03 -59.28
C CYS A 217 -26.72 23.61 -60.67
N ALA A 218 -25.52 23.36 -61.16
CA ALA A 218 -25.10 23.81 -62.50
C ALA A 218 -25.92 23.13 -63.62
N LEU A 219 -26.14 21.81 -63.52
CA LEU A 219 -26.97 21.07 -64.48
C LEU A 219 -28.44 21.49 -64.42
N GLU A 220 -29.01 21.71 -63.24
CA GLU A 220 -30.38 22.21 -63.07
C GLU A 220 -30.53 23.63 -63.65
N GLU A 221 -29.53 24.50 -63.44
CA GLU A 221 -29.51 25.85 -64.02
C GLU A 221 -29.40 25.83 -65.56
N LEU A 222 -28.54 24.99 -66.13
CA LEU A 222 -28.44 24.81 -67.60
C LEU A 222 -29.73 24.25 -68.20
N LYS A 223 -30.36 23.28 -67.54
CA LYS A 223 -31.64 22.72 -67.94
C LYS A 223 -32.75 23.77 -67.90
N ALA A 224 -32.77 24.64 -66.90
CA ALA A 224 -33.73 25.74 -66.81
C ALA A 224 -33.54 26.78 -67.93
N ARG A 225 -32.30 26.97 -68.43
CA ARG A 225 -31.99 27.84 -69.57
C ARG A 225 -32.31 27.21 -70.93
N GLY A 226 -32.53 25.91 -71.00
CA GLY A 226 -32.72 25.16 -72.25
C GLY A 226 -31.44 25.01 -73.07
N SER A 227 -30.26 25.19 -72.45
CA SER A 227 -28.95 25.02 -73.07
C SER A 227 -28.54 23.54 -73.10
N SER A 228 -27.58 23.18 -73.95
CA SER A 228 -27.13 21.79 -74.03
C SER A 228 -26.29 21.45 -72.80
N THR A 229 -26.54 20.33 -72.13
CA THR A 229 -25.77 19.94 -70.94
C THR A 229 -24.43 19.31 -71.31
N SER A 230 -23.71 19.94 -72.24
CA SER A 230 -22.36 19.58 -72.65
C SER A 230 -21.35 19.90 -71.54
N THR A 231 -20.31 19.08 -71.42
CA THR A 231 -19.20 19.28 -70.49
C THR A 231 -18.65 20.72 -70.55
N GLU A 232 -18.44 21.24 -71.76
CA GLU A 232 -17.87 22.57 -71.97
C GLU A 232 -18.80 23.68 -71.44
N GLU A 233 -20.11 23.53 -71.65
CA GLU A 233 -21.11 24.48 -71.16
C GLU A 233 -21.22 24.45 -69.62
N ILE A 234 -21.06 23.27 -69.01
CA ILE A 234 -21.04 23.11 -67.55
C ILE A 234 -19.86 23.87 -66.95
N PHE A 235 -18.64 23.68 -67.46
CA PHE A 235 -17.47 24.39 -66.95
C PHE A 235 -17.47 25.88 -67.31
N ALA A 236 -18.00 26.25 -68.47
CA ALA A 236 -18.18 27.65 -68.86
C ALA A 236 -19.15 28.40 -67.95
N THR A 237 -20.19 27.73 -67.42
CA THR A 237 -21.14 28.34 -66.46
C THR A 237 -20.60 28.37 -65.03
N LEU A 238 -19.80 27.38 -64.63
CA LEU A 238 -19.16 27.31 -63.31
C LEU A 238 -18.04 28.34 -63.13
N GLY A 239 -17.19 28.53 -64.15
CA GLY A 239 -16.01 29.39 -64.10
C GLY A 239 -16.23 30.83 -63.61
N PRO A 240 -17.25 31.58 -64.10
CA PRO A 240 -17.48 32.94 -63.64
C PRO A 240 -18.11 33.01 -62.24
N LYS A 241 -18.82 31.97 -61.80
CA LYS A 241 -19.62 31.98 -60.57
C LYS A 241 -18.86 31.44 -59.35
N LEU A 242 -17.90 30.54 -59.55
CA LEU A 242 -17.12 29.97 -58.46
C LEU A 242 -15.72 30.60 -58.36
N PRO A 243 -15.40 31.30 -57.26
CA PRO A 243 -14.07 31.89 -57.08
C PRO A 243 -12.96 30.83 -56.98
N GLN A 244 -13.29 29.59 -56.59
CA GLN A 244 -12.36 28.47 -56.52
C GLN A 244 -11.75 28.09 -57.88
N LEU A 245 -12.54 28.22 -58.97
CA LEU A 245 -12.07 27.97 -60.33
C LEU A 245 -11.21 29.10 -60.90
N GLN A 246 -11.12 30.23 -60.20
CA GLN A 246 -10.26 31.37 -60.57
C GLN A 246 -8.97 31.40 -59.74
N ALA A 247 -8.92 30.64 -58.65
CA ALA A 247 -7.75 30.55 -57.80
C ALA A 247 -6.63 29.75 -58.46
N THR A 248 -5.42 29.81 -57.90
CA THR A 248 -4.25 29.05 -58.40
C THR A 248 -4.47 27.53 -58.37
N GLU A 249 -5.42 27.06 -57.57
CA GLU A 249 -5.82 25.65 -57.43
C GLU A 249 -6.92 25.22 -58.42
N ALA A 250 -7.30 26.09 -59.37
CA ALA A 250 -8.38 25.85 -60.33
C ALA A 250 -8.28 24.50 -61.05
N GLN A 251 -7.08 24.10 -61.48
CA GLN A 251 -6.87 22.85 -62.21
C GLN A 251 -7.12 21.60 -61.35
N GLN A 252 -6.81 21.66 -60.06
CA GLN A 252 -7.05 20.53 -59.15
C GLN A 252 -8.54 20.38 -58.89
N TYR A 253 -9.21 21.49 -58.61
CA TYR A 253 -10.65 21.49 -58.37
C TYR A 253 -11.46 21.12 -59.62
N GLU A 254 -11.03 21.57 -60.80
CA GLU A 254 -11.63 21.16 -62.09
C GLU A 254 -11.46 19.65 -62.32
N ALA A 255 -10.27 19.09 -62.03
CA ALA A 255 -10.04 17.65 -62.11
C ALA A 255 -10.92 16.86 -61.12
N GLU A 256 -11.11 17.34 -59.89
CA GLU A 256 -12.00 16.72 -58.90
C GLU A 256 -13.48 16.80 -59.30
N LEU A 257 -13.92 17.93 -59.88
CA LEU A 257 -15.27 18.06 -60.42
C LEU A 257 -15.48 17.10 -61.59
N TRP A 258 -14.51 16.99 -62.49
CA TRP A 258 -14.55 16.04 -63.60
C TRP A 258 -14.55 14.58 -63.14
N GLU A 259 -13.72 14.25 -62.14
CA GLU A 259 -13.71 12.94 -61.50
C GLU A 259 -15.07 12.65 -60.86
N THR A 260 -15.64 13.60 -60.13
CA THR A 260 -16.96 13.45 -59.51
C THR A 260 -18.06 13.24 -60.56
N LEU A 261 -18.03 14.01 -61.65
CA LEU A 261 -18.99 13.92 -62.75
C LEU A 261 -18.90 12.58 -63.49
N SER A 262 -17.70 12.02 -63.66
CA SER A 262 -17.47 10.77 -64.39
C SER A 262 -17.58 9.50 -63.54
N THR A 263 -17.31 9.57 -62.24
CA THR A 263 -17.31 8.40 -61.33
C THR A 263 -18.64 8.22 -60.59
N HIS A 264 -19.39 9.30 -60.34
CA HIS A 264 -20.58 9.23 -59.49
C HIS A 264 -21.82 8.78 -60.27
N TYR A 265 -22.52 7.77 -59.76
CA TYR A 265 -23.67 7.12 -60.41
C TYR A 265 -24.91 8.01 -60.61
N CYS A 266 -24.97 9.19 -59.97
CA CYS A 266 -26.07 10.14 -60.13
C CYS A 266 -25.98 10.94 -61.44
N PHE A 267 -24.81 10.96 -62.08
CA PHE A 267 -24.61 11.62 -63.36
C PHE A 267 -24.64 10.55 -64.45
N GLN A 268 -25.61 10.65 -65.35
CA GLN A 268 -25.73 9.78 -66.51
C GLN A 268 -25.22 10.54 -67.73
N LYS A 269 -24.36 9.85 -68.51
CA LYS A 269 -23.82 10.37 -69.75
C LYS A 269 -24.64 9.82 -70.90
N ASP A 270 -25.38 10.70 -71.57
CA ASP A 270 -26.16 10.38 -72.76
C ASP A 270 -25.49 11.02 -73.97
N GLU A 271 -25.26 10.26 -75.03
CA GLU A 271 -24.69 10.77 -76.28
C GLU A 271 -25.82 11.02 -77.27
N VAL A 272 -26.11 12.30 -77.55
CA VAL A 272 -27.18 12.73 -78.47
C VAL A 272 -26.52 13.53 -79.59
N ASP A 273 -26.71 13.12 -80.84
CA ASP A 273 -26.18 13.79 -82.03
C ASP A 273 -24.66 14.03 -82.02
N GLY A 274 -23.89 13.10 -81.41
CA GLY A 274 -22.43 13.21 -81.27
C GLY A 274 -21.97 14.20 -80.20
N THR A 275 -22.90 14.80 -79.45
CA THR A 275 -22.61 15.65 -78.29
C THR A 275 -22.89 14.85 -77.01
N THR A 276 -21.92 14.82 -76.10
CA THR A 276 -22.09 14.16 -74.81
C THR A 276 -22.87 15.07 -73.87
N THR A 277 -24.14 14.75 -73.66
CA THR A 277 -25.02 15.43 -72.71
C THR A 277 -25.00 14.74 -71.36
N TRP A 278 -24.90 15.52 -70.29
CA TRP A 278 -24.96 15.01 -68.93
C TRP A 278 -26.33 15.27 -68.31
N THR A 279 -26.91 14.26 -67.69
CA THR A 279 -28.17 14.38 -66.97
C THR A 279 -27.96 14.00 -65.51
N PHE A 280 -28.51 14.81 -64.61
CA PHE A 280 -28.56 14.47 -63.18
C PHE A 280 -29.85 13.68 -62.92
N GLY A 281 -29.69 12.38 -62.67
CA GLY A 281 -30.76 11.48 -62.29
C GLY A 281 -30.62 11.13 -60.81
N PRO A 282 -31.45 11.67 -59.89
CA PRO A 282 -31.45 11.17 -58.53
C PRO A 282 -31.77 9.68 -58.57
N PRO A 283 -31.03 8.82 -57.83
CA PRO A 283 -31.32 7.40 -57.80
C PRO A 283 -32.79 7.24 -57.42
N THR A 284 -33.54 6.48 -58.23
CA THR A 284 -34.93 6.19 -57.91
C THR A 284 -34.96 5.60 -56.51
N PRO A 285 -35.67 6.23 -55.55
CA PRO A 285 -35.62 5.80 -54.16
C PRO A 285 -36.00 4.33 -54.12
N SER A 286 -35.10 3.49 -53.60
CA SER A 286 -35.39 2.06 -53.46
C SER A 286 -36.70 1.94 -52.67
N PRO A 287 -37.64 1.07 -53.08
CA PRO A 287 -38.89 0.89 -52.36
C PRO A 287 -38.58 0.66 -50.88
N PRO A 288 -39.28 1.34 -49.96
CA PRO A 288 -38.97 1.24 -48.54
C PRO A 288 -39.02 -0.23 -48.13
N PRO A 289 -38.02 -0.74 -47.37
CA PRO A 289 -38.03 -2.12 -46.92
C PRO A 289 -39.33 -2.40 -46.15
N PRO A 290 -39.94 -3.58 -46.31
CA PRO A 290 -41.25 -3.90 -45.71
C PRO A 290 -41.26 -3.79 -44.18
N LEU A 291 -40.08 -3.85 -43.55
CA LEU A 291 -39.92 -3.65 -42.12
C LEU A 291 -40.14 -2.18 -41.73
N LEU A 292 -39.66 -1.21 -42.52
CA LEU A 292 -39.89 0.21 -42.21
C LEU A 292 -41.37 0.57 -42.34
N SER A 293 -42.10 0.03 -43.32
CA SER A 293 -43.56 0.20 -43.39
C SER A 293 -44.26 -0.39 -42.18
N SER A 294 -43.85 -1.58 -41.72
CA SER A 294 -44.40 -2.18 -40.50
C SER A 294 -44.06 -1.41 -39.24
N LEU A 295 -42.87 -0.77 -39.17
CA LEU A 295 -42.46 0.05 -38.03
C LEU A 295 -43.14 1.41 -38.03
N THR A 296 -43.36 2.03 -39.19
CA THR A 296 -44.15 3.26 -39.27
C THR A 296 -45.60 2.97 -38.90
N GLU A 297 -46.15 1.86 -39.37
CA GLU A 297 -47.50 1.42 -38.98
C GLU A 297 -47.58 1.12 -37.47
N LEU A 298 -46.59 0.41 -36.92
CA LEU A 298 -46.53 0.16 -35.47
C LEU A 298 -46.33 1.45 -34.67
N HIS A 299 -45.49 2.37 -35.13
CA HIS A 299 -45.28 3.67 -34.51
C HIS A 299 -46.57 4.49 -34.49
N ASP A 300 -47.35 4.44 -35.56
CA ASP A 300 -48.61 5.15 -35.67
C ASP A 300 -49.73 4.48 -34.86
N VAL A 301 -49.67 3.13 -34.70
CA VAL A 301 -50.58 2.35 -33.86
C VAL A 301 -50.22 2.47 -32.37
N LEU A 302 -48.94 2.65 -32.03
CA LEU A 302 -48.51 2.82 -30.65
C LEU A 302 -49.07 4.13 -30.09
N PRO A 303 -49.77 4.09 -28.95
CA PRO A 303 -50.27 5.30 -28.33
C PRO A 303 -49.08 6.20 -28.02
N LYS A 304 -49.03 7.39 -28.64
CA LYS A 304 -48.02 8.41 -28.34
C LYS A 304 -47.94 8.57 -26.83
N SER A 305 -46.85 8.07 -26.25
CA SER A 305 -46.64 8.08 -24.82
C SER A 305 -46.65 9.54 -24.37
N ARG A 306 -47.78 9.95 -23.79
CA ARG A 306 -47.88 11.25 -23.13
C ARG A 306 -46.80 11.21 -22.04
N PRO A 307 -45.83 12.13 -22.03
CA PRO A 307 -44.73 12.09 -21.07
C PRO A 307 -45.32 12.14 -19.67
N GLN A 308 -45.47 10.97 -19.05
CA GLN A 308 -45.78 10.91 -17.65
C GLN A 308 -44.48 11.21 -16.91
N PRO A 309 -44.49 12.13 -15.93
CA PRO A 309 -43.35 12.31 -15.06
C PRO A 309 -43.09 10.97 -14.38
N GLY A 310 -42.03 10.29 -14.83
CA GLY A 310 -41.69 8.98 -14.32
C GLY A 310 -41.52 9.08 -12.81
N ARG A 311 -42.13 8.15 -12.07
CA ARG A 311 -42.07 8.08 -10.59
C ARG A 311 -40.65 8.09 -10.03
N PHE A 312 -39.66 7.79 -10.89
CA PHE A 312 -38.23 7.74 -10.58
C PHE A 312 -37.41 8.89 -11.17
N GLN A 313 -38.02 9.89 -11.82
CA GLN A 313 -37.29 11.06 -12.33
C GLN A 313 -36.59 11.81 -11.20
N HIS A 314 -37.25 11.96 -10.06
CA HIS A 314 -36.63 12.56 -8.87
C HIS A 314 -35.46 11.74 -8.34
N THR A 315 -35.51 10.41 -8.44
CA THR A 315 -34.43 9.54 -7.99
C THR A 315 -33.24 9.62 -8.93
N PHE A 316 -33.49 9.62 -10.24
CA PHE A 316 -32.44 9.77 -11.25
C PHE A 316 -31.80 11.17 -11.18
N GLN A 317 -32.61 12.21 -10.96
CA GLN A 317 -32.13 13.57 -10.77
C GLN A 317 -31.31 13.70 -9.49
N ALA A 318 -31.77 13.14 -8.37
CA ALA A 318 -31.01 13.10 -7.12
C ALA A 318 -29.69 12.34 -7.25
N LEU A 319 -29.68 11.22 -8.01
CA LEU A 319 -28.44 10.51 -8.33
C LEU A 319 -27.51 11.33 -9.22
N SER A 320 -28.05 12.09 -10.18
CA SER A 320 -27.25 12.97 -11.02
C SER A 320 -26.63 14.12 -10.21
N GLU A 321 -27.40 14.73 -9.31
CA GLU A 321 -26.94 15.80 -8.42
C GLU A 321 -25.88 15.28 -7.44
N PHE A 322 -26.10 14.09 -6.87
CA PHE A 322 -25.14 13.43 -5.99
C PHE A 322 -23.82 13.12 -6.72
N THR A 323 -23.91 12.63 -7.96
CA THR A 323 -22.74 12.37 -8.78
C THR A 323 -21.98 13.68 -9.08
N GLY A 324 -22.70 14.75 -9.44
CA GLY A 324 -22.11 16.07 -9.64
C GLY A 324 -21.43 16.63 -8.39
N TYR A 325 -21.99 16.38 -7.20
CA TYR A 325 -21.39 16.74 -5.91
C TYR A 325 -20.10 15.95 -5.61
N ILE A 326 -20.08 14.64 -5.84
CA ILE A 326 -18.86 13.84 -5.68
C ILE A 326 -17.79 14.35 -6.65
N THR A 327 -18.16 14.57 -7.91
CA THR A 327 -17.23 15.07 -8.93
C THR A 327 -16.64 16.41 -8.53
N SER A 328 -17.45 17.37 -8.07
CA SER A 328 -16.96 18.68 -7.65
C SER A 328 -16.00 18.59 -6.45
N GLN A 329 -16.27 17.71 -5.49
CA GLN A 329 -15.37 17.46 -4.36
C GLN A 329 -14.04 16.82 -4.81
N THR A 330 -14.08 15.84 -5.72
CA THR A 330 -12.86 15.15 -6.17
C THR A 330 -11.89 16.02 -6.98
N TYR A 331 -12.39 17.03 -7.72
CA TYR A 331 -11.54 17.91 -8.52
C TYR A 331 -11.16 19.22 -7.81
N THR A 332 -11.81 19.58 -6.70
CA THR A 332 -11.46 20.78 -5.91
C THR A 332 -10.46 20.50 -4.79
N THR A 333 -10.23 19.21 -4.44
CA THR A 333 -9.13 18.81 -3.56
C THR A 333 -7.78 18.89 -4.28
N THR A 334 -7.34 20.13 -4.53
CA THR A 334 -5.96 20.44 -4.88
C THR A 334 -5.05 19.91 -3.78
N PHE A 335 -4.28 18.88 -4.11
CA PHE A 335 -3.21 18.30 -3.29
C PHE A 335 -2.30 19.41 -2.75
N ARG A 336 -2.49 19.84 -1.50
CA ARG A 336 -1.53 20.66 -0.78
C ARG A 336 -0.70 19.74 0.12
N ALA A 337 0.59 19.64 -0.19
CA ALA A 337 1.54 18.84 0.57
C ALA A 337 1.68 19.36 2.03
N PRO A 338 1.89 18.47 3.01
CA PRO A 338 1.95 18.84 4.42
C PRO A 338 3.35 19.35 4.77
N GLY A 339 3.46 20.63 5.14
CA GLY A 339 4.71 21.15 5.68
C GLY A 339 4.68 22.64 5.96
N MET A 340 4.77 22.98 7.25
CA MET A 340 5.21 24.26 7.82
C MET A 340 4.18 25.41 7.93
N GLY A 341 3.93 25.82 9.18
CA GLY A 341 3.57 27.22 9.50
C GLY A 341 2.28 27.42 10.29
N LEU A 342 2.42 27.98 11.49
CA LEU A 342 1.36 28.28 12.45
C LEU A 342 0.34 29.29 11.91
N SER A 343 -0.88 28.81 11.67
CA SER A 343 -2.21 29.42 11.85
C SER A 343 -3.12 28.64 10.91
N THR A 344 -4.19 28.05 11.42
CA THR A 344 -5.15 27.31 10.60
C THR A 344 -6.19 28.27 10.04
N PRO A 345 -6.08 28.79 8.79
CA PRO A 345 -7.25 29.17 8.04
C PRO A 345 -7.99 27.88 7.73
N LEU A 346 -9.23 27.76 8.20
CA LEU A 346 -10.10 26.66 7.79
C LEU A 346 -10.29 26.75 6.27
N GLY A 347 -10.35 25.61 5.59
CA GLY A 347 -10.55 25.60 4.14
C GLY A 347 -11.87 26.27 3.76
N PRO A 348 -12.00 26.81 2.53
CA PRO A 348 -13.25 27.44 2.08
C PRO A 348 -14.48 26.53 2.25
N GLY A 349 -14.31 25.22 2.13
CA GLY A 349 -15.37 24.24 2.40
C GLY A 349 -15.74 24.07 3.87
N GLU A 350 -14.82 24.26 4.81
CA GLU A 350 -15.12 24.25 6.26
C GLU A 350 -15.75 25.56 6.73
N GLU A 351 -15.38 26.69 6.09
CA GLU A 351 -16.05 27.97 6.33
C GLU A 351 -17.49 27.94 5.82
N GLU A 352 -17.74 27.31 4.66
CA GLU A 352 -19.08 27.08 4.12
C GLU A 352 -19.88 26.11 5.01
N LEU A 353 -19.28 24.99 5.46
CA LEU A 353 -19.90 24.08 6.44
C LEU A 353 -20.20 24.77 7.77
N ARG A 354 -19.34 25.65 8.26
CA ARG A 354 -19.61 26.43 9.48
C ARG A 354 -20.69 27.48 9.24
N ARG A 355 -20.76 28.09 8.06
CA ARG A 355 -21.84 29.02 7.67
C ARG A 355 -23.17 28.29 7.57
N GLU A 356 -23.17 27.10 6.97
CA GLU A 356 -24.33 26.24 6.82
C GLU A 356 -24.77 25.65 8.16
N ILE A 357 -23.85 25.19 9.02
CA ILE A 357 -24.16 24.77 10.40
C ILE A 357 -24.69 25.95 11.22
N ARG A 358 -24.16 27.16 11.05
CA ARG A 358 -24.66 28.36 11.75
C ARG A 358 -26.04 28.78 11.21
N ALA A 359 -26.27 28.67 9.90
CA ALA A 359 -27.55 28.91 9.26
C ALA A 359 -28.59 27.85 9.68
N LEU A 360 -28.24 26.56 9.66
CA LEU A 360 -29.08 25.47 10.15
C LEU A 360 -29.34 25.59 11.64
N LYS A 361 -28.37 26.00 12.46
CA LYS A 361 -28.58 26.21 13.89
C LYS A 361 -29.52 27.38 14.14
N GLY A 362 -29.43 28.46 13.34
CA GLY A 362 -30.41 29.56 13.34
C GLY A 362 -31.80 29.11 12.89
N LEU A 363 -31.88 28.24 11.88
CA LEU A 363 -33.13 27.68 11.36
C LEU A 363 -33.80 26.69 12.33
N VAL A 364 -32.99 25.86 13.00
CA VAL A 364 -33.42 24.82 13.95
C VAL A 364 -33.80 25.42 15.30
N LEU A 365 -33.18 26.52 15.72
CA LEU A 365 -33.59 27.25 16.93
C LEU A 365 -34.78 28.19 16.70
N ASN A 366 -35.12 28.50 15.45
CA ASN A 366 -36.33 29.23 15.07
C ASN A 366 -37.50 28.29 14.68
N ARG A 367 -37.57 27.11 15.33
CA ARG A 367 -38.59 26.05 15.09
C ARG A 367 -39.93 26.32 15.77
N ARG A 368 -40.51 27.51 15.59
CA ARG A 368 -41.94 27.73 15.92
C ARG A 368 -42.80 28.21 14.76
N SER A 369 -42.27 28.42 13.56
CA SER A 369 -43.05 29.03 12.46
C SER A 369 -43.04 28.33 11.10
N PHE A 370 -42.56 27.08 10.96
CA PHE A 370 -42.55 26.44 9.63
C PHE A 370 -42.99 24.97 9.64
N MET A 371 -44.29 24.76 9.84
CA MET A 371 -45.03 23.85 8.98
C MET A 371 -46.35 24.53 8.58
N PRO A 372 -46.51 25.03 7.34
CA PRO A 372 -47.83 25.22 6.79
C PRO A 372 -48.47 23.83 6.69
N ASN A 373 -49.66 23.69 7.29
CA ASN A 373 -50.45 22.46 7.27
C ASN A 373 -50.58 21.92 5.84
N VAL A 374 -49.85 20.85 5.53
CA VAL A 374 -50.06 20.07 4.31
C VAL A 374 -51.43 19.40 4.45
N PRO A 375 -52.41 19.67 3.58
CA PRO A 375 -53.71 19.00 3.62
C PRO A 375 -53.49 17.51 3.36
N ARG A 376 -53.84 16.68 4.34
CA ARG A 376 -53.85 15.22 4.20
C ARG A 376 -54.89 14.86 3.12
N PRO A 377 -54.50 14.20 2.01
CA PRO A 377 -55.46 13.73 1.02
C PRO A 377 -56.36 12.67 1.66
N ALA A 378 -57.67 12.81 1.47
CA ALA A 378 -58.68 11.85 1.90
C ALA A 378 -58.37 10.49 1.26
N SER A 379 -58.21 9.49 2.12
CA SER A 379 -58.17 8.08 1.77
C SER A 379 -59.40 7.74 0.91
N ALA A 380 -59.16 7.48 -0.37
CA ALA A 380 -60.16 7.04 -1.31
C ALA A 380 -60.69 5.65 -0.90
N SER A 381 -62.00 5.62 -0.74
CA SER A 381 -62.83 4.48 -0.43
C SER A 381 -62.81 3.42 -1.54
N ALA A 382 -62.79 2.17 -1.12
CA ALA A 382 -63.47 1.02 -1.73
C ALA A 382 -63.21 0.71 -3.22
N LEU A 383 -62.39 -0.33 -3.46
CA LEU A 383 -62.50 -1.18 -4.65
C LEU A 383 -63.88 -1.85 -4.70
N PRO A 384 -64.60 -1.83 -5.82
CA PRO A 384 -65.64 -2.80 -6.09
C PRO A 384 -65.00 -4.11 -6.58
N SER A 385 -65.29 -5.19 -5.86
CA SER A 385 -65.02 -6.57 -6.24
C SER A 385 -65.84 -6.95 -7.48
N ALA A 386 -65.17 -7.14 -8.61
CA ALA A 386 -65.76 -7.72 -9.81
C ALA A 386 -65.90 -9.22 -9.63
N HIS A 387 -67.14 -9.65 -9.43
CA HIS A 387 -67.56 -11.05 -9.48
C HIS A 387 -67.38 -11.60 -10.89
N SER A 388 -66.68 -12.73 -10.99
CA SER A 388 -66.69 -13.58 -12.18
C SER A 388 -68.07 -14.22 -12.34
N ALA A 389 -68.74 -13.95 -13.45
CA ALA A 389 -69.80 -14.81 -13.96
C ALA A 389 -69.27 -15.48 -15.24
N VAL A 390 -68.75 -16.68 -15.03
CA VAL A 390 -68.65 -17.73 -16.04
C VAL A 390 -70.06 -18.24 -16.24
N ASP A 391 -70.60 -18.12 -17.45
CA ASP A 391 -71.39 -19.19 -18.06
C ASP A 391 -71.50 -18.97 -19.58
N ALA A 392 -71.10 -20.02 -20.29
CA ALA A 392 -71.21 -20.27 -21.73
C ALA A 392 -72.65 -20.74 -22.07
N PRO A 393 -72.98 -21.12 -23.32
CA PRO A 393 -72.27 -21.02 -24.61
C PRO A 393 -72.87 -20.05 -25.63
#